data_AF-A0A1B6HYU8-F1
#
_entry.id   AF-A0A1B6HYU8-F1
#
_cell.length_a   1.000
_cell.length_b   1.000
_cell.length_c   1.000
_cell.angle_alpha   90.00
_cell.angle_beta   90.00
_cell.angle_gamma   90.00
#
_symmetry.space_group_name_H-M   'P 1'
#
loop_
_entity.id
_entity.type
_entity.pdbx_description
1 polymer ?
#
loop_
_entity_poly.entity_id
_entity_poly.type
_entity_poly.pdbx_seq_one_letter_code
_entity_poly.pdbx_strand_id
1 'polypeptide(L)'
;MPVILVTNSVECEVGANEPWPEDVKLFQPFETEQILLPDNASCLSVQAFLRMCNLKYEVVYKKNAENMSPSGRVPFIKCGAFIISELEPLTSFVANKGISLTGDLDNVQKADMRAYMSLIITVLANAENYLTWVDRDTYNQVTKVRYGSVHPWPLNWLLTRQKRHMILKRLNALGWLDKTIEQVY
;
A
#
# COMPACT_ATOMS: atom_id res chain seq x y z
N MET A 1 1.47 -9.23 -26.40
CA MET A 1 1.59 -8.80 -24.99
C MET A 1 2.86 -9.25 -24.22
N PRO A 2 3.97 -9.74 -24.84
CA PRO A 2 5.22 -9.96 -24.07
C PRO A 2 6.15 -8.72 -24.04
N VAL A 3 6.03 -7.79 -24.99
CA VAL A 3 6.99 -6.69 -25.16
C VAL A 3 6.97 -5.68 -23.99
N ILE A 4 5.79 -5.38 -23.43
CA ILE A 4 5.62 -4.38 -22.36
C ILE A 4 6.20 -4.87 -21.02
N LEU A 5 6.13 -6.19 -20.77
CA LEU A 5 6.70 -6.78 -19.56
C LEU A 5 8.24 -6.78 -19.61
N VAL A 6 8.81 -7.06 -20.79
CA VAL A 6 10.26 -7.09 -21.01
C VAL A 6 10.87 -5.69 -20.92
N THR A 7 10.19 -4.65 -21.42
CA THR A 7 10.66 -3.26 -21.27
C THR A 7 10.67 -2.82 -19.81
N ASN A 8 9.65 -3.17 -19.03
CA ASN A 8 9.58 -2.81 -17.62
C ASN A 8 10.65 -3.53 -16.76
N SER A 9 10.98 -4.79 -17.09
CA SER A 9 12.05 -5.51 -16.41
C SER A 9 13.44 -4.98 -16.76
N VAL A 10 13.68 -4.60 -18.03
CA VAL A 10 14.96 -4.03 -18.48
C VAL A 10 15.17 -2.62 -17.92
N GLU A 11 14.14 -1.78 -17.87
CA GLU A 11 14.24 -0.46 -17.23
C GLU A 11 14.53 -0.59 -15.73
N CYS A 12 13.87 -1.53 -15.02
CA CYS A 12 14.15 -1.80 -13.61
C CYS A 12 15.60 -2.25 -13.35
N GLU A 13 16.21 -3.01 -14.27
CA GLU A 13 17.62 -3.41 -14.17
C GLU A 13 18.60 -2.26 -14.45
N VAL A 14 18.28 -1.37 -15.40
CA VAL A 14 19.16 -0.23 -15.76
C VAL A 14 19.12 0.86 -14.68
N GLY A 15 17.96 1.14 -14.08
CA GLY A 15 17.82 2.11 -12.97
C GLY A 15 18.33 1.61 -11.62
N ALA A 16 18.63 0.31 -11.48
CA ALA A 16 19.13 -0.29 -10.25
C ALA A 16 20.60 0.05 -9.94
N ASN A 17 21.41 0.34 -10.97
CA ASN A 17 22.82 0.68 -10.79
C ASN A 17 23.07 2.16 -10.41
N GLU A 18 22.06 3.02 -10.54
CA GLU A 18 22.17 4.42 -10.11
C GLU A 18 22.01 4.55 -8.58
N PRO A 19 22.73 5.48 -7.94
CA PRO A 19 22.54 5.76 -6.51
C PRO A 19 21.09 6.19 -6.22
N TRP A 20 20.69 6.13 -4.94
CA TRP A 20 19.37 6.60 -4.54
C TRP A 20 19.19 8.09 -4.89
N PRO A 21 18.19 8.47 -5.69
CA PRO A 21 18.01 9.87 -6.09
C PRO A 21 17.65 10.79 -4.92
N GLU A 22 17.99 12.06 -5.04
CA GLU A 22 17.64 13.05 -4.01
C GLU A 22 16.20 13.57 -4.10
N ASP A 23 15.52 13.39 -5.25
CA ASP A 23 14.20 13.93 -5.56
C ASP A 23 13.06 12.90 -5.43
N VAL A 24 13.26 11.85 -4.62
CA VAL A 24 12.28 10.77 -4.45
C VAL A 24 11.03 11.29 -3.75
N LYS A 25 9.86 11.01 -4.36
CA LYS A 25 8.55 11.45 -3.85
C LYS A 25 7.68 10.27 -3.48
N LEU A 26 7.24 10.24 -2.22
CA LEU A 26 6.25 9.29 -1.71
C LEU A 26 4.86 9.93 -1.77
N PHE A 27 3.98 9.39 -2.60
CA PHE A 27 2.63 9.87 -2.76
C PHE A 27 1.66 9.12 -1.85
N GLN A 28 0.87 9.87 -1.08
CA GLN A 28 -0.17 9.33 -0.22
C GLN A 28 -1.38 10.28 -0.08
N PRO A 29 -2.54 9.79 0.40
CA PRO A 29 -3.68 10.63 0.77
C PRO A 29 -3.38 11.52 1.98
N PHE A 30 -4.25 12.50 2.23
CA PHE A 30 -4.14 13.37 3.43
C PHE A 30 -4.38 12.57 4.72
N GLU A 31 -3.46 12.70 5.68
CA GLU A 31 -3.42 11.89 6.91
C GLU A 31 -4.62 12.14 7.83
N THR A 32 -5.07 13.39 7.96
CA THR A 32 -6.13 13.72 8.92
C THR A 32 -7.51 13.52 8.34
N GLU A 33 -7.71 13.85 7.06
CA GLU A 33 -9.06 14.01 6.47
C GLU A 33 -9.50 12.82 5.63
N GLN A 34 -8.56 12.13 4.96
CA GLN A 34 -8.89 11.20 3.88
C GLN A 34 -8.43 9.76 4.15
N ILE A 35 -7.21 9.57 4.68
CA ILE A 35 -6.62 8.24 4.80
C ILE A 35 -7.47 7.35 5.72
N LEU A 36 -7.62 6.09 5.32
CA LEU A 36 -8.28 5.05 6.10
C LEU A 36 -7.24 4.21 6.83
N LEU A 37 -7.66 3.46 7.84
CA LEU A 37 -6.77 2.64 8.67
C LEU A 37 -5.84 1.72 7.84
N PRO A 38 -6.33 0.91 6.87
CA PRO A 38 -5.46 0.00 6.12
C PRO A 38 -4.44 0.72 5.23
N ASP A 39 -4.86 1.85 4.64
CA ASP A 39 -3.99 2.67 3.79
C ASP A 39 -2.93 3.38 4.64
N ASN A 40 -3.29 3.82 5.85
CA ASN A 40 -2.35 4.44 6.78
C ASN A 40 -1.28 3.46 7.26
N ALA A 41 -1.67 2.23 7.64
CA ALA A 41 -0.73 1.18 8.00
C ALA A 41 0.25 0.89 6.86
N SER A 42 -0.27 0.82 5.63
CA SER A 42 0.55 0.64 4.42
C SER A 42 1.51 1.81 4.19
N CYS A 43 1.06 3.06 4.37
CA CYS A 43 1.90 4.26 4.23
C CYS A 43 3.02 4.31 5.26
N LEU A 44 2.70 4.04 6.52
CA LEU A 44 3.66 4.01 7.60
C LEU A 44 4.69 2.89 7.42
N SER A 45 4.30 1.71 6.91
CA SER A 45 5.24 0.61 6.67
C SER A 45 6.35 1.01 5.68
N VAL A 46 5.99 1.70 4.60
CA VAL A 46 6.93 2.20 3.59
C VAL A 46 7.78 3.34 4.13
N GLN A 47 7.18 4.30 4.84
CA GLN A 47 7.93 5.39 5.47
C GLN A 47 8.94 4.87 6.49
N ALA A 48 8.56 3.87 7.30
CA ALA A 48 9.44 3.24 8.28
C ALA A 48 10.61 2.54 7.60
N PHE A 49 10.34 1.74 6.56
CA PHE A 49 11.39 1.08 5.78
C PHE A 49 12.40 2.08 5.21
N LEU A 50 11.93 3.14 4.53
CA LEU A 50 12.81 4.17 3.96
C LEU A 50 13.65 4.88 5.03
N ARG A 51 13.05 5.21 6.19
CA ARG A 51 13.77 5.83 7.31
C ARG A 51 14.82 4.91 7.91
N MET A 52 14.51 3.62 8.09
CA MET A 52 15.46 2.63 8.60
C MET A 52 16.64 2.44 7.64
N CYS A 53 16.41 2.52 6.33
CA CYS A 53 17.46 2.51 5.31
C CYS A 53 18.21 3.84 5.17
N ASN A 54 17.86 4.87 5.96
CA ASN A 54 18.41 6.22 5.89
C ASN A 54 18.31 6.86 4.49
N LEU A 55 17.21 6.57 3.78
CA LEU A 55 16.95 7.07 2.43
C LEU A 55 16.22 8.41 2.48
N LYS A 56 16.65 9.37 1.66
CA LYS A 56 15.98 10.67 1.52
C LYS A 56 14.71 10.52 0.70
N TYR A 57 13.59 11.09 1.16
CA TYR A 57 12.35 11.17 0.40
C TYR A 57 11.51 12.36 0.86
N GLU A 58 10.64 12.84 -0.01
CA GLU A 58 9.64 13.86 0.27
C GLU A 58 8.24 13.23 0.25
N VAL A 59 7.42 13.49 1.28
CA VAL A 59 6.03 13.06 1.31
C VAL A 59 5.16 14.08 0.57
N VAL A 60 4.44 13.63 -0.45
CA VAL A 60 3.55 14.45 -1.26
C VAL A 60 2.11 14.00 -1.09
N TYR A 61 1.30 14.88 -0.49
CA TYR A 61 -0.13 14.61 -0.27
C TYR A 61 -0.95 14.91 -1.52
N LYS A 62 -1.78 13.94 -1.96
CA LYS A 62 -2.67 14.09 -3.11
C LYS A 62 -4.04 13.46 -2.85
N LYS A 63 -5.10 14.20 -3.18
CA LYS A 63 -6.50 13.73 -3.06
C LYS A 63 -6.75 12.49 -3.93
N ASN A 64 -6.16 12.45 -5.12
CA ASN A 64 -6.29 11.38 -6.10
C ASN A 64 -5.11 10.40 -6.08
N ALA A 65 -4.38 10.29 -4.95
CA ALA A 65 -3.21 9.41 -4.85
C ALA A 65 -3.55 7.95 -5.25
N GLU A 66 -4.72 7.44 -4.84
CA GLU A 66 -5.16 6.09 -5.23
C GLU A 66 -5.23 5.91 -6.75
N ASN A 67 -5.72 6.92 -7.48
CA ASN A 67 -5.85 6.88 -8.94
C ASN A 67 -4.53 7.11 -9.68
N MET A 68 -3.55 7.75 -9.04
CA MET A 68 -2.21 7.94 -9.59
C MET A 68 -1.36 6.67 -9.48
N SER A 69 -1.68 5.78 -8.55
CA SER A 69 -0.93 4.55 -8.34
C SER A 69 -1.19 3.53 -9.46
N PRO A 70 -0.15 2.91 -10.03
CA PRO A 70 -0.32 1.88 -11.07
C PRO A 70 -1.07 0.64 -10.55
N SER A 71 -1.00 0.35 -9.25
CA SER A 71 -1.73 -0.76 -8.61
C SER A 71 -3.09 -0.35 -8.04
N GLY A 72 -3.44 0.94 -8.09
CA GLY A 72 -4.61 1.48 -7.39
C GLY A 72 -4.49 1.41 -5.86
N ARG A 73 -3.28 1.21 -5.33
CA ARG A 73 -3.00 1.15 -3.88
C ARG A 73 -2.00 2.22 -3.48
N VAL A 74 -2.17 2.75 -2.28
CA VAL A 74 -1.27 3.74 -1.67
C VAL A 74 -0.48 3.10 -0.51
N PRO A 75 0.74 3.58 -0.24
CA PRO A 75 1.44 4.63 -0.95
C PRO A 75 2.13 4.10 -2.23
N PHE A 76 2.61 5.03 -3.05
CA PHE A 76 3.55 4.70 -4.13
C PHE A 76 4.66 5.74 -4.20
N ILE A 77 5.81 5.33 -4.71
CA ILE A 77 7.01 6.14 -4.82
C ILE A 77 7.28 6.43 -6.28
N LYS A 78 7.62 7.70 -6.56
CA LYS A 78 8.23 8.11 -7.81
C LYS A 78 9.72 8.33 -7.59
N CYS A 79 10.54 7.61 -8.34
CA CYS A 79 11.99 7.66 -8.29
C CYS A 79 12.51 7.82 -9.73
N GLY A 80 12.78 9.06 -10.14
CA GLY A 80 13.10 9.37 -11.54
C GLY A 80 12.01 8.91 -12.51
N ALA A 81 12.36 7.99 -13.41
CA ALA A 81 11.44 7.37 -14.37
C ALA A 81 10.57 6.24 -13.77
N PHE A 82 10.91 5.74 -12.59
CA PHE A 82 10.25 4.59 -11.98
C PHE A 82 9.11 5.00 -11.07
N ILE A 83 8.02 4.24 -11.16
CA ILE A 83 6.88 4.33 -10.22
C ILE A 83 6.73 2.96 -9.57
N ILE A 84 6.90 2.92 -8.25
CA ILE A 84 6.89 1.67 -7.48
C ILE A 84 5.79 1.78 -6.44
N SER A 85 4.85 0.84 -6.45
CA SER A 85 3.81 0.74 -5.43
C SER A 85 4.04 -0.48 -4.55
N GLU A 86 3.55 -0.43 -3.32
CA GLU A 86 3.65 -1.51 -2.32
C GLU A 86 5.07 -1.73 -1.77
N LEU A 87 5.14 -2.39 -0.61
CA LEU A 87 6.38 -2.54 0.13
C LEU A 87 7.35 -3.55 -0.51
N GLU A 88 6.87 -4.71 -0.96
CA GLU A 88 7.73 -5.79 -1.48
C GLU A 88 8.47 -5.42 -2.79
N PRO A 89 7.83 -4.78 -3.78
CA PRO A 89 8.55 -4.26 -4.95
C PRO A 89 9.57 -3.18 -4.58
N LEU A 90 9.25 -2.34 -3.59
CA LEU A 90 10.16 -1.31 -3.10
C LEU A 90 11.39 -1.89 -2.41
N THR A 91 11.22 -2.88 -1.52
CA THR A 91 12.36 -3.51 -0.85
C THR A 91 13.27 -4.20 -1.84
N SER A 92 12.71 -4.82 -2.87
CA SER A 92 13.46 -5.43 -3.97
C SER A 92 14.22 -4.38 -4.80
N PHE A 93 13.59 -3.25 -5.12
CA PHE A 93 14.24 -2.15 -5.84
C PHE A 93 15.39 -1.53 -5.04
N VAL A 94 15.22 -1.33 -3.73
CA VAL A 94 16.26 -0.81 -2.83
C VAL A 94 17.39 -1.84 -2.65
N ALA A 95 17.06 -3.13 -2.56
CA ALA A 95 18.05 -4.21 -2.49
C ALA A 95 18.93 -4.27 -3.75
N ASN A 96 18.36 -4.04 -4.93
CA ASN A 96 19.12 -3.98 -6.19
C ASN A 96 20.12 -2.81 -6.22
N LYS A 97 19.90 -1.76 -5.43
CA LYS A 97 20.85 -0.65 -5.22
C LYS A 97 21.92 -0.95 -4.16
N GLY A 98 21.98 -2.18 -3.65
CA GLY A 98 22.93 -2.61 -2.63
C GLY A 98 22.55 -2.24 -1.19
N ILE A 99 21.34 -1.74 -0.94
CA ILE A 99 20.87 -1.32 0.38
C ILE A 99 19.89 -2.36 0.91
N SER A 100 20.17 -2.94 2.08
CA SER A 100 19.29 -3.96 2.67
C SER A 100 19.33 -3.91 4.19
N LEU A 101 18.15 -3.97 4.81
CA LEU A 101 17.99 -4.17 6.25
C LEU A 101 18.17 -5.64 6.68
N THR A 102 18.27 -6.55 5.70
CA THR A 102 18.32 -7.99 5.93
C THR A 102 19.66 -8.60 5.51
N GLY A 103 20.69 -7.77 5.33
CA GLY A 103 22.03 -8.20 4.93
C GLY A 103 22.61 -9.26 5.87
N ASP A 104 22.44 -9.05 7.17
CA ASP A 104 23.03 -9.90 8.22
C ASP A 104 22.21 -11.16 8.54
N LEU A 105 21.02 -11.31 7.95
CA LEU A 105 20.14 -12.46 8.20
C LEU A 105 20.53 -13.64 7.32
N ASP A 106 20.52 -14.84 7.92
CA ASP A 106 20.68 -16.08 7.18
C ASP A 106 19.44 -16.42 6.33
N ASN A 107 19.53 -17.46 5.51
CA ASN A 107 18.43 -17.84 4.62
C ASN A 107 17.19 -18.36 5.37
N VAL A 108 17.38 -18.96 6.55
CA VAL A 108 16.27 -19.49 7.37
C VAL A 108 15.51 -18.34 8.00
N GLN A 109 16.21 -17.39 8.63
CA GLN A 109 15.67 -16.17 9.20
C GLN A 109 14.96 -15.31 8.13
N LYS A 110 15.50 -15.23 6.92
CA LYS A 110 14.85 -14.56 5.79
C LYS A 110 13.56 -15.27 5.36
N ALA A 111 13.49 -16.60 5.45
CA ALA A 111 12.27 -17.35 5.17
C ALA A 111 11.22 -17.11 6.27
N ASP A 112 11.63 -17.17 7.53
CA ASP A 112 10.77 -16.92 8.69
C ASP A 112 10.19 -15.49 8.64
N MET A 113 11.02 -14.48 8.37
CA MET A 113 10.57 -13.11 8.21
C MET A 113 9.49 -12.98 7.12
N ARG A 114 9.68 -13.62 5.95
CA ARG A 114 8.66 -13.62 4.88
C ARG A 114 7.37 -14.30 5.32
N ALA A 115 7.46 -15.38 6.09
CA ALA A 115 6.29 -16.06 6.64
C ALA A 115 5.52 -15.15 7.60
N TYR A 116 6.20 -14.45 8.52
CA TYR A 116 5.57 -13.50 9.45
C TYR A 116 4.96 -12.31 8.73
N MET A 117 5.64 -11.73 7.73
CA MET A 117 5.11 -10.63 6.92
C MET A 117 3.86 -11.07 6.16
N SER A 118 3.87 -12.27 5.58
CA SER A 118 2.71 -12.85 4.91
C SER A 118 1.53 -13.05 5.88
N LEU A 119 1.79 -13.54 7.09
CA LEU A 119 0.76 -13.68 8.14
C LEU A 119 0.13 -12.33 8.49
N ILE A 120 0.95 -11.29 8.69
CA ILE A 120 0.47 -9.93 8.98
C ILE A 120 -0.42 -9.42 7.84
N ILE A 121 0.01 -9.55 6.60
CA ILE A 121 -0.75 -9.07 5.43
C ILE A 121 -2.04 -9.88 5.24
N THR A 122 -2.03 -11.19 5.51
CA THR A 122 -3.19 -12.07 5.30
C THR A 122 -4.19 -12.03 6.43
N VAL A 123 -3.76 -11.71 7.65
CA VAL A 123 -4.65 -11.63 8.82
C VAL A 123 -4.98 -10.19 9.17
N LEU A 124 -3.98 -9.40 9.55
CA LEU A 124 -4.21 -8.05 10.06
C LEU A 124 -4.74 -7.11 8.99
N ALA A 125 -4.19 -7.14 7.76
CA ALA A 125 -4.70 -6.25 6.72
C ALA A 125 -6.15 -6.58 6.34
N ASN A 126 -6.55 -7.86 6.39
CA ASN A 126 -7.94 -8.25 6.16
C ASN A 126 -8.85 -7.87 7.34
N ALA A 127 -8.36 -7.98 8.57
CA ALA A 127 -9.06 -7.50 9.77
C ALA A 127 -9.30 -5.99 9.73
N GLU A 128 -8.28 -5.19 9.39
CA GLU A 128 -8.40 -3.75 9.22
C GLU A 128 -9.41 -3.40 8.12
N ASN A 129 -9.40 -4.12 6.99
CA ASN A 129 -10.39 -3.94 5.94
C ASN A 129 -11.81 -4.31 6.39
N TYR A 130 -11.94 -5.36 7.20
CA TYR A 130 -13.22 -5.76 7.79
C TYR A 130 -13.76 -4.64 8.70
N LEU A 131 -12.97 -4.17 9.66
CA LEU A 131 -13.35 -3.08 10.55
C LEU A 131 -13.67 -1.79 9.77
N THR A 132 -12.94 -1.52 8.69
CA THR A 132 -13.13 -0.28 7.92
C THR A 132 -14.38 -0.35 7.03
N TRP A 133 -14.69 -1.48 6.38
CA TRP A 133 -15.68 -1.54 5.30
C TRP A 133 -16.90 -2.44 5.57
N VAL A 134 -16.79 -3.36 6.52
CA VAL A 134 -17.86 -4.30 6.92
C VAL A 134 -18.58 -3.80 8.16
N ASP A 135 -17.83 -3.45 9.21
CA ASP A 135 -18.41 -2.92 10.44
C ASP A 135 -19.28 -1.70 10.16
N ARG A 136 -20.53 -1.75 10.65
CA ARG A 136 -21.55 -0.78 10.28
C ARG A 136 -21.31 0.57 10.92
N ASP A 137 -20.86 0.57 12.16
CA ASP A 137 -20.65 1.80 12.93
C ASP A 137 -19.46 2.56 12.38
N THR A 138 -18.31 1.88 12.22
CA THR A 138 -17.10 2.44 11.61
C THR A 138 -17.37 2.92 10.18
N TYR A 139 -18.08 2.12 9.37
CA TYR A 139 -18.38 2.50 7.99
C TYR A 139 -19.22 3.79 7.89
N ASN A 140 -20.29 3.88 8.68
CA ASN A 140 -21.23 4.99 8.60
C ASN A 140 -20.69 6.28 9.23
N GLN A 141 -19.95 6.17 10.34
CA GLN A 141 -19.45 7.32 11.08
C GLN A 141 -18.13 7.85 10.51
N VAL A 142 -17.26 6.96 10.01
CA VAL A 142 -15.88 7.30 9.67
C VAL A 142 -15.58 7.04 8.19
N THR A 143 -15.67 5.79 7.74
CA THR A 143 -15.11 5.37 6.43
C THR A 143 -15.79 6.07 5.26
N LYS A 144 -17.12 6.07 5.22
CA LYS A 144 -17.88 6.68 4.11
C LYS A 144 -17.62 8.18 4.02
N VAL A 145 -17.54 8.86 5.16
CA VAL A 145 -17.32 10.31 5.24
C VAL A 145 -15.90 10.65 4.77
N ARG A 146 -14.89 9.95 5.30
CA ARG A 146 -13.48 10.17 4.95
C ARG A 146 -13.19 9.87 3.49
N TYR A 147 -13.58 8.69 3.00
CA TYR A 147 -13.32 8.29 1.62
C TYR A 147 -14.04 9.18 0.60
N GLY A 148 -15.28 9.57 0.90
CA GLY A 148 -16.08 10.42 0.02
C GLY A 148 -15.72 11.91 0.06
N SER A 149 -15.03 12.39 1.09
CA SER A 149 -14.79 13.83 1.35
C SER A 149 -14.06 14.56 0.21
N VAL A 150 -13.26 13.83 -0.57
CA VAL A 150 -12.45 14.40 -1.64
C VAL A 150 -13.19 14.61 -2.96
N HIS A 151 -14.41 14.07 -3.08
CA HIS A 151 -15.20 14.14 -4.30
C HIS A 151 -16.52 14.90 -4.08
N PRO A 152 -16.98 15.67 -5.08
CA PRO A 152 -18.31 16.27 -5.03
C PRO A 152 -19.40 15.20 -5.20
N TRP A 153 -20.62 15.55 -4.80
CA TRP A 153 -21.80 14.75 -5.17
C TRP A 153 -22.03 14.82 -6.69
N PRO A 154 -22.39 13.71 -7.37
CA PRO A 154 -22.72 12.38 -6.84
C PRO A 154 -21.53 11.41 -6.78
N LEU A 155 -20.34 11.85 -7.21
CA LEU A 155 -19.18 11.00 -7.39
C LEU A 155 -18.69 10.39 -6.07
N ASN A 156 -18.75 11.15 -4.97
CA ASN A 156 -18.39 10.64 -3.64
C ASN A 156 -19.19 9.39 -3.25
N TRP A 157 -20.50 9.39 -3.49
CA TRP A 157 -21.38 8.28 -3.15
C TRP A 157 -21.13 7.08 -4.06
N LEU A 158 -21.00 7.33 -5.37
CA LEU A 158 -20.79 6.26 -6.35
C LEU A 158 -19.45 5.56 -6.13
N LEU A 159 -18.35 6.32 -6.00
CA LEU A 159 -17.00 5.77 -5.79
C LEU A 159 -16.90 5.04 -4.45
N THR A 160 -17.46 5.60 -3.37
CA THR A 160 -17.46 4.92 -2.07
C THR A 160 -18.20 3.59 -2.15
N ARG A 161 -19.35 3.54 -2.84
CA ARG A 161 -20.13 2.31 -3.02
C ARG A 161 -19.38 1.29 -3.87
N GLN A 162 -18.73 1.73 -4.93
CA GLN A 162 -17.89 0.88 -5.79
C GLN A 162 -16.71 0.29 -5.00
N LYS A 163 -15.97 1.12 -4.27
CA LYS A 163 -14.85 0.69 -3.42
C LYS A 163 -15.29 -0.30 -2.36
N ARG A 164 -16.39 -0.01 -1.65
CA ARG A 164 -16.97 -0.94 -0.67
C ARG A 164 -17.32 -2.27 -1.32
N HIS A 165 -18.01 -2.27 -2.46
CA HIS A 165 -18.40 -3.51 -3.14
C HIS A 165 -17.18 -4.36 -3.53
N MET A 166 -16.12 -3.73 -4.04
CA MET A 166 -14.87 -4.42 -4.37
C MET A 166 -14.23 -5.08 -3.14
N ILE A 167 -14.17 -4.36 -2.01
CA ILE A 167 -13.57 -4.87 -0.77
C ILE A 167 -14.43 -5.98 -0.17
N LEU A 168 -15.75 -5.83 -0.13
CA LEU A 168 -16.66 -6.87 0.33
C LEU A 168 -16.53 -8.13 -0.53
N LYS A 169 -16.45 -8.01 -1.86
CA LYS A 169 -16.25 -9.15 -2.76
C LYS A 169 -14.93 -9.88 -2.46
N ARG A 170 -13.85 -9.14 -2.20
CA ARG A 170 -12.55 -9.70 -1.81
C ARG A 170 -12.63 -10.41 -0.46
N LEU A 171 -13.20 -9.78 0.56
CA LEU A 171 -13.35 -10.37 1.89
C LEU A 171 -14.25 -11.61 1.85
N ASN A 172 -15.28 -11.62 1.01
CA ASN A 172 -16.17 -12.77 0.83
C ASN A 172 -15.40 -13.97 0.28
N ALA A 173 -14.59 -13.76 -0.76
CA ALA A 173 -13.78 -14.81 -1.36
C ALA A 173 -12.76 -15.42 -0.38
N LEU A 174 -12.34 -14.65 0.64
CA LEU A 174 -11.42 -15.07 1.68
C LEU A 174 -12.13 -15.65 2.92
N GLY A 175 -13.46 -15.73 2.94
CA GLY A 175 -14.25 -16.21 4.08
C GLY A 175 -14.28 -15.26 5.28
N TRP A 176 -14.01 -13.97 5.07
CA TRP A 176 -13.99 -12.96 6.13
C TRP A 176 -15.36 -12.31 6.40
N LEU A 177 -16.30 -12.33 5.44
CA LEU A 177 -17.62 -11.73 5.65
C LEU A 177 -18.49 -12.51 6.62
N ASP A 178 -18.26 -13.81 6.77
CA ASP A 178 -19.02 -14.68 7.67
C ASP A 178 -18.54 -14.59 9.13
N LYS A 179 -17.42 -13.89 9.37
CA LYS A 179 -16.84 -13.73 10.71
C LYS A 179 -17.67 -12.76 11.55
N THR A 180 -17.77 -13.02 12.84
CA THR A 180 -18.31 -12.05 13.79
C THR A 180 -17.24 -11.01 14.17
N ILE A 181 -17.65 -9.86 14.69
CA ILE A 181 -16.70 -8.83 15.12
C ILE A 181 -15.75 -9.33 16.22
N GLU A 182 -16.24 -10.20 17.12
CA GLU A 182 -15.46 -10.85 18.18
C GLU A 182 -14.42 -11.83 17.65
N GLN A 183 -14.61 -12.37 16.44
CA GLN A 183 -13.62 -13.25 15.79
C GLN A 183 -12.54 -12.45 15.02
N VAL A 184 -12.75 -11.14 14.85
CA VAL A 184 -11.84 -10.23 14.16
C VAL A 184 -11.00 -9.43 15.17
N TYR A 185 -11.55 -9.14 16.35
CA TYR A 185 -10.82 -8.60 17.50
C TYR A 185 -9.91 -9.64 18.15
#